data_AF-A0A5R9K6Q1-F1
#
_entry.id   AF-A0A5R9K6Q1-F1
#
_cell.length_a   1.000
_cell.length_b   1.000
_cell.length_c   1.000
_cell.angle_alpha   90.00
_cell.angle_beta   90.00
_cell.angle_gamma   90.00
#
_symmetry.space_group_name_H-M   'P 1'
#
loop_
_entity.id
_entity.type
_entity.pdbx_description
1 polymer ?
#
loop_
_entity_poly.entity_id
_entity_poly.type
_entity_poly.pdbx_seq_one_letter_code
_entity_poly.pdbx_strand_id
1 'polypeptide(L)'
;MHSTRLFSAGIIIFAALFLPAYGQQASRGNLYIFGGSQMTLTGFHTFKNSKKGMFPGVIITDRQAPISILNFAENTSHAGAGENTHVDGYVRKYGHTPFIFPVGDNGFYGPFAASGNGTTGAYYHADPSIAVTSNITGGNYPALPAGAPFPVEAKADSLHAVSTVEYWDIDGTSTTPVTLTWDPGSNLAALTGSKLNLLTIAGWNGERWVAIPSAVDFTSVLGIASNLSKGSITSIMAIVPNQYKAYTFAARTENYPGSVIRFSAEPKDNTAVLKLDDREKASTDLIEIERSVKGTDWEKIGRFEAPDLNSAENGYSFIDDKTVNGENLYRLRTVNRNGTFTYSPVKSVIIEKGLDEISVFPNPASDRLKVSLKNKARWSQIESFKVSNVKGQDLTNLVKVQDEELNLDGLVNGTYIISVTEQSGKVSHTQFVVAR
;
A
#
# COMPACT_ATOMS: atom_id res chain seq x y z
N MET A 1 38.47 -71.94 -23.64
CA MET A 1 37.24 -71.93 -22.84
C MET A 1 37.33 -70.80 -21.81
N HIS A 2 36.20 -70.14 -21.57
CA HIS A 2 35.98 -68.77 -21.08
C HIS A 2 36.86 -68.18 -19.98
N SER A 3 37.21 -66.90 -20.18
CA SER A 3 37.38 -65.90 -19.12
C SER A 3 37.02 -64.52 -19.69
N THR A 4 35.74 -64.18 -19.65
CA THR A 4 35.21 -62.85 -20.01
C THR A 4 35.41 -61.93 -18.80
N ARG A 5 36.29 -60.93 -18.91
CA ARG A 5 36.40 -59.84 -17.91
C ARG A 5 35.46 -58.71 -18.31
N LEU A 6 34.40 -58.48 -17.54
CA LEU A 6 33.61 -57.25 -17.62
C LEU A 6 34.43 -56.09 -17.05
N PHE A 7 34.69 -55.06 -17.85
CA PHE A 7 35.09 -53.74 -17.36
C PHE A 7 33.83 -52.88 -17.23
N SER A 8 33.48 -52.48 -16.00
CA SER A 8 32.46 -51.46 -15.76
C SER A 8 33.06 -50.08 -16.04
N ALA A 9 32.67 -49.45 -17.15
CA ALA A 9 32.93 -48.04 -17.37
C ALA A 9 31.87 -47.23 -16.62
N GLY A 10 32.24 -46.69 -15.46
CA GLY A 10 31.41 -45.74 -14.72
C GLY A 10 31.33 -44.42 -15.49
N ILE A 11 30.13 -44.09 -15.98
CA ILE A 11 29.82 -42.77 -16.55
C ILE A 11 29.69 -41.80 -15.37
N ILE A 12 30.71 -40.96 -15.17
CA ILE A 12 30.64 -39.82 -14.26
C ILE A 12 29.86 -38.72 -15.00
N ILE A 13 28.58 -38.57 -14.67
CA ILE A 13 27.77 -37.44 -15.11
C ILE A 13 28.20 -36.22 -14.28
N PHE A 14 28.99 -35.33 -14.88
CA PHE A 14 29.21 -33.99 -14.35
C PHE A 14 27.89 -33.21 -14.53
N ALA A 15 27.06 -33.17 -13.48
CA ALA A 15 25.95 -32.23 -13.42
C ALA A 15 26.54 -30.83 -13.23
N ALA A 16 26.71 -30.09 -14.34
CA ALA A 16 26.99 -28.67 -14.29
C ALA A 16 25.77 -27.96 -13.69
N LEU A 17 25.84 -27.66 -12.39
CA LEU A 17 24.96 -26.71 -11.73
C LEU A 17 25.21 -25.34 -12.37
N PHE A 18 24.41 -25.00 -13.38
CA PHE A 18 24.30 -23.63 -13.87
C PHE A 18 23.58 -22.80 -12.81
N LEU A 19 24.32 -22.33 -11.81
CA LEU A 19 23.88 -21.19 -11.02
C LEU A 19 23.93 -19.97 -11.94
N PRO A 20 22.83 -19.22 -12.11
CA PRO A 20 22.90 -17.95 -12.82
C PRO A 20 23.86 -17.03 -12.07
N ALA A 21 25.01 -16.75 -12.68
CA ALA A 21 25.94 -15.75 -12.19
C ALA A 21 25.37 -14.38 -12.53
N TYR A 22 24.64 -13.78 -11.59
CA TYR A 22 24.28 -12.37 -11.70
C TYR A 22 25.55 -11.53 -11.53
N GLY A 23 25.96 -10.81 -12.58
CA GLY A 23 27.05 -9.85 -12.47
C GLY A 23 26.69 -8.77 -11.45
N GLN A 24 27.45 -8.67 -10.36
CA GLN A 24 27.25 -7.65 -9.34
C GLN A 24 27.98 -6.37 -9.76
N GLN A 25 27.24 -5.27 -9.94
CA GLN A 25 27.82 -3.95 -10.17
C GLN A 25 27.96 -3.19 -8.84
N ALA A 26 29.07 -2.48 -8.64
CA ALA A 26 29.24 -1.61 -7.48
C ALA A 26 29.99 -0.32 -7.85
N SER A 27 29.55 0.81 -7.30
CA SER A 27 30.30 2.07 -7.33
C SER A 27 30.97 2.29 -5.99
N ARG A 28 32.20 2.83 -6.02
CA ARG A 28 32.92 3.26 -4.82
C ARG A 28 32.98 4.79 -4.68
N GLY A 29 32.21 5.52 -5.49
CA GLY A 29 32.28 6.97 -5.65
C GLY A 29 33.31 7.43 -6.68
N ASN A 30 33.61 8.73 -6.69
CA ASN A 30 34.48 9.42 -7.66
C ASN A 30 34.06 9.25 -9.14
N LEU A 31 32.77 9.01 -9.38
CA LEU A 31 32.20 9.00 -10.71
C LEU A 31 31.51 10.34 -10.94
N TYR A 32 31.93 11.07 -11.96
CA TYR A 32 31.28 12.31 -12.38
C TYR A 32 30.76 12.14 -13.81
N ILE A 33 29.47 12.38 -14.00
CA ILE A 33 28.80 12.38 -15.29
C ILE A 33 28.70 13.85 -15.72
N PHE A 34 29.49 14.26 -16.70
CA PHE A 34 29.54 15.65 -17.19
C PHE A 34 28.23 16.11 -17.84
N GLY A 35 28.01 17.43 -17.87
CA GLY A 35 26.82 18.07 -18.44
C GLY A 35 26.37 17.49 -19.79
N GLY A 36 25.07 17.21 -19.90
CA GLY A 36 24.41 16.62 -21.07
C GLY A 36 24.64 15.12 -21.29
N SER A 37 25.52 14.49 -20.51
CA SER A 37 25.81 13.06 -20.62
C SER A 37 24.86 12.21 -19.76
N GLN A 38 24.74 10.92 -20.09
CA GLN A 38 23.98 9.98 -19.28
C GLN A 38 24.74 8.66 -19.15
N MET A 39 24.57 7.99 -18.00
CA MET A 39 25.05 6.64 -17.76
C MET A 39 23.88 5.76 -17.34
N THR A 40 23.85 4.50 -17.76
CA THR A 40 22.76 3.57 -17.41
C THR A 40 23.28 2.38 -16.62
N LEU A 41 22.64 2.13 -15.48
CA LEU A 41 22.82 0.95 -14.65
C LEU A 41 21.77 -0.10 -15.01
N THR A 42 22.20 -1.37 -15.02
CA THR A 42 21.34 -2.54 -15.25
C THR A 42 21.56 -3.57 -14.15
N GLY A 43 20.54 -4.37 -13.83
CA GLY A 43 20.63 -5.42 -12.82
C GLY A 43 20.76 -4.86 -11.38
N PHE A 44 21.60 -5.49 -10.55
CA PHE A 44 21.75 -5.09 -9.15
C PHE A 44 23.00 -4.21 -8.97
N HIS A 45 22.82 -2.99 -8.44
CA HIS A 45 23.90 -2.06 -8.16
C HIS A 45 24.10 -1.85 -6.65
N THR A 46 25.35 -1.84 -6.17
CA THR A 46 25.65 -1.52 -4.77
C THR A 46 26.47 -0.24 -4.66
N PHE A 47 25.97 0.74 -3.90
CA PHE A 47 26.76 1.89 -3.48
C PHE A 47 27.68 1.49 -2.33
N LYS A 48 28.97 1.79 -2.44
CA LYS A 48 29.98 1.47 -1.42
C LYS A 48 30.82 2.69 -1.13
N ASN A 49 31.12 2.95 0.14
CA ASN A 49 32.04 4.01 0.51
C ASN A 49 33.50 3.51 0.38
N SER A 50 34.35 4.18 -0.41
CA SER A 50 35.79 3.96 -0.36
C SER A 50 36.44 4.82 0.71
N LYS A 51 37.36 4.29 1.52
CA LYS A 51 38.17 5.12 2.46
C LYS A 51 39.13 6.11 1.76
N LYS A 52 39.01 6.36 0.45
CA LYS A 52 39.92 7.14 -0.41
C LYS A 52 39.15 7.81 -1.56
N GLY A 53 39.58 8.99 -2.01
CA GLY A 53 39.00 9.75 -3.12
C GLY A 53 38.56 11.16 -2.72
N MET A 54 38.19 12.00 -3.69
CA MET A 54 37.68 13.36 -3.47
C MET A 54 36.21 13.33 -3.00
N PHE A 55 35.42 12.39 -3.53
CA PHE A 55 34.02 12.14 -3.14
C PHE A 55 33.79 10.63 -3.01
N PRO A 56 34.29 10.01 -1.94
CA PRO A 56 34.15 8.58 -1.75
C PRO A 56 32.67 8.20 -1.58
N GLY A 57 32.25 7.13 -2.24
CA GLY A 57 30.88 6.63 -2.23
C GLY A 57 29.85 7.39 -3.07
N VAL A 58 30.12 8.63 -3.49
CA VAL A 58 29.16 9.49 -4.20
C VAL A 58 29.36 9.44 -5.71
N ILE A 59 28.27 9.27 -6.46
CA ILE A 59 28.20 9.49 -7.90
C ILE A 59 27.66 10.90 -8.12
N ILE A 60 28.34 11.72 -8.91
CA ILE A 60 27.89 13.08 -9.19
C ILE A 60 27.34 13.17 -10.61
N THR A 61 26.24 13.89 -10.73
CA THR A 61 25.62 14.29 -11.99
C THR A 61 25.46 15.81 -12.00
N ASP A 62 25.85 16.46 -13.09
CA ASP A 62 25.71 17.90 -13.25
C ASP A 62 24.24 18.31 -13.21
N ARG A 63 23.94 19.27 -12.35
CA ARG A 63 22.59 19.78 -12.09
C ARG A 63 22.24 20.94 -13.03
N GLN A 64 23.23 21.57 -13.68
CA GLN A 64 23.01 22.70 -14.57
C GLN A 64 22.69 22.24 -16.00
N ALA A 65 21.75 22.91 -16.66
CA ALA A 65 21.39 22.59 -18.03
C ALA A 65 22.59 22.78 -19.00
N PRO A 66 22.87 21.81 -19.90
CA PRO A 66 22.18 20.53 -20.03
C PRO A 66 22.50 19.57 -18.87
N ILE A 67 21.47 19.10 -18.16
CA ILE A 67 21.66 18.24 -17.00
C ILE A 67 22.26 16.90 -17.40
N SER A 68 22.98 16.27 -16.48
CA SER A 68 23.47 14.90 -16.65
C SER A 68 22.70 13.94 -15.75
N ILE A 69 22.60 12.66 -16.15
CA ILE A 69 21.66 11.72 -15.51
C ILE A 69 22.27 10.34 -15.33
N LEU A 70 22.10 9.78 -14.12
CA LEU A 70 22.28 8.36 -13.87
C LEU A 70 20.94 7.63 -14.05
N ASN A 71 20.81 6.85 -15.11
CA ASN A 71 19.63 6.04 -15.40
C ASN A 71 19.71 4.68 -14.69
N PHE A 72 18.57 4.21 -14.19
CA PHE A 72 18.31 2.84 -13.77
C PHE A 72 17.34 2.22 -14.77
N ALA A 73 17.75 1.13 -15.42
CA ALA A 73 16.87 0.40 -16.33
C ALA A 73 15.68 -0.25 -15.60
N GLU A 74 14.70 -0.76 -16.35
CA GLU A 74 13.44 -1.30 -15.83
C GLU A 74 13.61 -2.33 -14.70
N ASN A 75 14.49 -3.31 -14.88
CA ASN A 75 14.72 -4.38 -13.90
C ASN A 75 15.94 -4.13 -12.99
N THR A 76 16.23 -2.86 -12.70
CA THR A 76 17.37 -2.46 -11.88
C THR A 76 16.95 -2.23 -10.44
N SER A 77 17.76 -2.71 -9.50
CA SER A 77 17.62 -2.47 -8.07
C SER A 77 18.97 -2.04 -7.46
N HIS A 78 18.94 -1.45 -6.28
CA HIS A 78 20.17 -1.04 -5.61
C HIS A 78 20.15 -1.27 -4.10
N ALA A 79 21.33 -1.22 -3.49
CA ALA A 79 21.51 -1.24 -2.05
C ALA A 79 22.74 -0.42 -1.64
N GLY A 80 22.86 -0.13 -0.34
CA GLY A 80 24.02 0.55 0.25
C GLY A 80 24.01 2.07 0.09
N ALA A 81 22.91 2.64 -0.41
CA ALA A 81 22.78 4.09 -0.51
C ALA A 81 22.55 4.75 0.88
N GLY A 82 23.11 5.94 1.09
CA GLY A 82 23.08 6.66 2.37
C GLY A 82 23.79 8.02 2.34
N GLU A 83 23.96 8.65 3.50
CA GLU A 83 24.57 10.00 3.66
C GLU A 83 25.91 10.17 2.92
N ASN A 84 26.73 9.12 2.90
CA ASN A 84 28.04 9.16 2.24
C ASN A 84 28.11 8.30 0.97
N THR A 85 26.97 7.76 0.52
CA THR A 85 26.88 6.81 -0.59
C THR A 85 25.61 7.07 -1.37
N HIS A 86 25.57 8.12 -2.18
CA HIS A 86 24.38 8.47 -2.94
C HIS A 86 24.74 9.04 -4.31
N VAL A 87 23.71 9.41 -5.07
CA VAL A 87 23.85 10.22 -6.27
C VAL A 87 23.61 11.68 -5.90
N ASP A 88 24.63 12.51 -6.09
CA ASP A 88 24.51 13.96 -5.97
C ASP A 88 24.12 14.53 -7.34
N GLY A 89 22.83 14.81 -7.51
CA GLY A 89 22.19 15.29 -8.73
C GLY A 89 21.08 14.38 -9.25
N TYR A 90 20.85 14.37 -10.57
CA TYR A 90 19.69 13.74 -11.20
C TYR A 90 19.84 12.24 -11.45
N VAL A 91 18.81 11.51 -11.03
CA VAL A 91 18.63 10.08 -11.29
C VAL A 91 17.34 9.88 -12.09
N ARG A 92 17.31 8.91 -13.01
CA ARG A 92 16.08 8.48 -13.69
C ARG A 92 15.83 6.99 -13.54
N LYS A 93 14.58 6.57 -13.38
CA LYS A 93 14.18 5.15 -13.40
C LYS A 93 13.22 4.87 -14.55
N TYR A 94 13.53 3.86 -15.35
CA TYR A 94 12.60 3.29 -16.34
C TYR A 94 11.76 2.17 -15.72
N GLY A 95 10.60 1.87 -16.30
CA GLY A 95 9.67 0.84 -15.84
C GLY A 95 8.68 1.31 -14.77
N HIS A 96 7.73 0.44 -14.43
CA HIS A 96 6.60 0.76 -13.54
C HIS A 96 6.72 0.18 -12.12
N THR A 97 7.91 -0.28 -11.76
CA THR A 97 8.17 -0.90 -10.45
C THR A 97 8.50 0.17 -9.40
N PRO A 98 7.98 0.04 -8.15
CA PRO A 98 8.38 0.92 -7.06
C PRO A 98 9.89 0.97 -6.90
N PHE A 99 10.43 2.18 -6.79
CA PHE A 99 11.87 2.40 -6.73
C PHE A 99 12.18 3.54 -5.76
N ILE A 100 13.18 3.34 -4.91
CA ILE A 100 13.71 4.36 -4.01
C ILE A 100 14.89 5.01 -4.74
N PHE A 101 14.78 6.29 -5.07
CA PHE A 101 15.80 7.05 -5.78
C PHE A 101 16.93 7.41 -4.80
N PRO A 102 18.17 6.94 -5.04
CA PRO A 102 19.28 7.11 -4.10
C PRO A 102 19.94 8.48 -4.24
N VAL A 103 19.17 9.55 -4.08
CA VAL A 103 19.64 10.93 -4.26
C VAL A 103 20.07 11.57 -2.93
N GLY A 104 21.04 12.47 -3.00
CA GLY A 104 21.54 13.24 -1.87
C GLY A 104 22.17 14.56 -2.33
N ASP A 105 22.57 15.38 -1.37
CA ASP A 105 23.17 16.70 -1.60
C ASP A 105 23.91 17.17 -0.34
N ASN A 106 25.09 17.77 -0.48
CA ASN A 106 25.88 18.31 0.64
C ASN A 106 26.10 17.33 1.81
N GLY A 107 26.20 16.02 1.54
CA GLY A 107 26.38 14.99 2.57
C GLY A 107 25.09 14.52 3.25
N PHE A 108 23.93 15.06 2.88
CA PHE A 108 22.62 14.61 3.32
C PHE A 108 22.02 13.65 2.30
N TYR A 109 21.30 12.64 2.80
CA TYR A 109 20.65 11.64 1.98
C TYR A 109 19.13 11.80 2.08
N GLY A 110 18.53 12.37 1.05
CA GLY A 110 17.09 12.58 0.95
C GLY A 110 16.47 11.73 -0.16
N PRO A 111 16.41 10.39 -0.03
CA PRO A 111 15.79 9.59 -1.06
C PRO A 111 14.30 9.87 -1.13
N PHE A 112 13.75 9.74 -2.33
CA PHE A 112 12.31 9.73 -2.57
C PHE A 112 11.93 8.40 -3.22
N ALA A 113 10.65 8.02 -3.18
CA ALA A 113 10.16 6.85 -3.89
C ALA A 113 9.06 7.21 -4.89
N ALA A 114 9.10 6.52 -6.03
CA ALA A 114 8.10 6.58 -7.07
C ALA A 114 8.11 5.26 -7.87
N SER A 115 7.07 5.05 -8.65
CA SER A 115 6.87 3.89 -9.53
C SER A 115 6.57 4.27 -10.99
N GLY A 116 6.55 5.57 -11.32
CA GLY A 116 6.25 6.04 -12.68
C GLY A 116 7.41 5.79 -13.64
N ASN A 117 7.13 5.25 -14.83
CA ASN A 117 8.14 5.11 -15.86
C ASN A 117 8.71 6.46 -16.29
N GLY A 118 10.04 6.54 -16.34
CA GLY A 118 10.76 7.75 -16.74
C GLY A 118 10.87 8.79 -15.64
N THR A 119 10.41 8.50 -14.41
CA THR A 119 10.54 9.44 -13.29
C THR A 119 12.01 9.80 -13.11
N THR A 120 12.27 11.09 -13.10
CA THR A 120 13.59 11.70 -12.96
C THR A 120 13.56 12.58 -11.73
N GLY A 121 14.61 12.63 -10.92
CA GLY A 121 14.62 13.57 -9.83
C GLY A 121 15.96 13.72 -9.14
N ALA A 122 16.06 14.79 -8.36
CA ALA A 122 17.22 15.18 -7.58
C ALA A 122 16.75 15.72 -6.22
N TYR A 123 17.61 15.58 -5.22
CA TYR A 123 17.42 16.13 -3.88
C TYR A 123 18.31 17.36 -3.70
N TYR A 124 17.83 18.34 -2.94
CA TYR A 124 18.56 19.56 -2.60
C TYR A 124 18.44 19.81 -1.10
N HIS A 125 19.57 19.80 -0.39
CA HIS A 125 19.63 20.20 1.01
C HIS A 125 19.88 21.71 1.08
N ALA A 126 18.88 22.47 0.66
CA ALA A 126 18.90 23.91 0.56
C ALA A 126 17.50 24.51 0.79
N ASP A 127 17.45 25.74 1.31
CA ASP A 127 16.20 26.50 1.43
C ASP A 127 15.58 26.71 0.04
N PRO A 128 14.32 26.28 -0.21
CA PRO A 128 13.66 26.48 -1.49
C PRO A 128 13.52 27.95 -1.90
N SER A 129 13.50 28.89 -0.95
CA SER A 129 13.41 30.34 -1.21
C SER A 129 14.70 30.93 -1.79
N ILE A 130 15.81 30.22 -1.65
CA ILE A 130 17.12 30.58 -2.22
C ILE A 130 17.44 29.63 -3.38
N ALA A 131 17.21 28.33 -3.16
CA ALA A 131 17.39 27.23 -4.10
C ALA A 131 18.81 27.08 -4.66
N VAL A 132 19.81 27.49 -3.88
CA VAL A 132 21.23 27.45 -4.23
C VAL A 132 21.92 26.33 -3.46
N THR A 133 22.64 25.47 -4.16
CA THR A 133 23.48 24.40 -3.57
C THR A 133 24.91 24.43 -4.11
N SER A 134 25.81 23.67 -3.49
CA SER A 134 27.23 23.65 -3.83
C SER A 134 27.46 23.08 -5.23
N ASN A 135 28.44 23.64 -5.94
CA ASN A 135 28.85 23.15 -7.26
C ASN A 135 30.09 22.26 -7.13
N ILE A 136 30.10 21.16 -7.88
CA ILE A 136 31.19 20.18 -7.89
C ILE A 136 32.54 20.77 -8.34
N THR A 137 32.50 21.82 -9.18
CA THR A 137 33.70 22.52 -9.66
C THR A 137 34.19 23.63 -8.71
N GLY A 138 33.51 23.79 -7.56
CA GLY A 138 33.76 24.84 -6.58
C GLY A 138 32.75 25.98 -6.68
N GLY A 139 32.46 26.64 -5.55
CA GLY A 139 31.41 27.65 -5.46
C GLY A 139 30.02 27.04 -5.41
N ASN A 140 29.01 27.77 -5.89
CA ASN A 140 27.61 27.38 -5.85
C ASN A 140 26.98 27.39 -7.24
N TYR A 141 26.01 26.52 -7.49
CA TYR A 141 25.13 26.64 -8.64
C TYR A 141 24.27 27.92 -8.52
N PRO A 142 23.72 28.43 -9.65
CA PRO A 142 22.58 29.35 -9.56
C PRO A 142 21.38 28.66 -8.88
N ALA A 143 20.30 29.42 -8.65
CA ALA A 143 19.05 28.83 -8.18
C ALA A 143 18.58 27.71 -9.15
N LEU A 144 18.31 26.52 -8.62
CA LEU A 144 17.90 25.34 -9.37
C LEU A 144 16.66 24.68 -8.74
N PRO A 145 15.89 23.87 -9.50
CA PRO A 145 15.93 23.72 -10.95
C PRO A 145 15.43 24.98 -11.68
N ALA A 146 15.30 24.91 -13.01
CA ALA A 146 14.74 26.01 -13.79
C ALA A 146 13.32 26.37 -13.28
N GLY A 147 13.11 27.64 -12.93
CA GLY A 147 11.88 28.13 -12.31
C GLY A 147 11.99 28.39 -10.80
N ALA A 148 13.11 28.01 -10.17
CA ALA A 148 13.49 28.46 -8.84
C ALA A 148 13.93 29.95 -8.85
N PRO A 149 13.94 30.64 -7.70
CA PRO A 149 13.59 30.16 -6.35
C PRO A 149 12.09 29.95 -6.14
N PHE A 150 11.75 29.24 -5.05
CA PHE A 150 10.39 28.92 -4.64
C PHE A 150 10.10 29.50 -3.24
N PRO A 151 9.74 30.79 -3.14
CA PRO A 151 9.55 31.47 -1.85
C PRO A 151 8.59 30.73 -0.93
N VAL A 152 9.05 30.32 0.26
CA VAL A 152 8.23 29.58 1.23
C VAL A 152 7.03 30.37 1.76
N GLU A 153 7.09 31.71 1.67
CA GLU A 153 5.98 32.58 2.04
C GLU A 153 4.84 32.60 1.01
N ALA A 154 5.13 32.29 -0.25
CA ALA A 154 4.11 32.07 -1.27
C ALA A 154 3.50 30.68 -1.08
N LYS A 155 2.57 30.56 -0.13
CA LYS A 155 1.88 29.31 0.23
C LYS A 155 0.37 29.49 0.29
N ALA A 156 -0.37 28.40 0.06
CA ALA A 156 -1.82 28.39 0.27
C ALA A 156 -2.18 28.45 1.76
N ASP A 157 -3.35 28.99 2.09
CA ASP A 157 -3.85 29.14 3.48
C ASP A 157 -3.98 27.81 4.25
N SER A 158 -4.03 26.69 3.52
CA SER A 158 -3.98 25.33 4.06
C SER A 158 -2.66 24.99 4.75
N LEU A 159 -1.59 25.74 4.47
CA LEU A 159 -0.24 25.51 4.97
C LEU A 159 0.13 26.60 5.98
N HIS A 160 0.48 26.18 7.19
CA HIS A 160 1.02 27.04 8.23
C HIS A 160 2.48 27.41 7.95
N ALA A 161 3.28 26.43 7.50
CA ALA A 161 4.69 26.60 7.19
C ALA A 161 5.12 25.66 6.07
N VAL A 162 6.16 26.04 5.33
CA VAL A 162 6.84 25.23 4.31
C VAL A 162 8.30 25.09 4.75
N SER A 163 8.90 23.92 4.52
CA SER A 163 10.28 23.64 4.93
C SER A 163 11.26 24.61 4.26
N THR A 164 12.18 25.13 5.07
CA THR A 164 13.33 25.94 4.62
C THR A 164 14.62 25.11 4.62
N VAL A 165 14.52 23.79 4.80
CA VAL A 165 15.69 22.91 4.94
C VAL A 165 16.05 22.25 3.61
N GLU A 166 15.05 21.77 2.88
CA GLU A 166 15.26 20.89 1.75
C GLU A 166 14.10 20.90 0.76
N TYR A 167 14.37 20.48 -0.47
CA TYR A 167 13.36 20.19 -1.49
C TYR A 167 13.85 19.14 -2.49
N TRP A 168 12.92 18.65 -3.28
CA TRP A 168 13.15 17.73 -4.38
C TRP A 168 12.68 18.36 -5.67
N ASP A 169 13.44 18.12 -6.74
CA ASP A 169 12.95 18.24 -8.10
C ASP A 169 12.58 16.83 -8.58
N ILE A 170 11.30 16.61 -8.94
CA ILE A 170 10.79 15.31 -9.36
C ILE A 170 9.94 15.51 -10.61
N ASP A 171 10.48 15.07 -11.74
CA ASP A 171 9.87 15.17 -13.06
C ASP A 171 9.39 13.79 -13.55
N GLY A 172 8.29 13.79 -14.28
CA GLY A 172 7.69 12.61 -14.87
C GLY A 172 6.32 12.88 -15.46
N THR A 173 5.97 12.18 -16.55
CA THR A 173 4.66 12.25 -17.19
C THR A 173 3.72 11.10 -16.76
N SER A 174 4.28 10.02 -16.22
CA SER A 174 3.53 8.88 -15.71
C SER A 174 2.96 9.19 -14.33
N THR A 175 1.68 8.90 -14.10
CA THR A 175 1.08 9.03 -12.77
C THR A 175 1.73 8.06 -11.79
N THR A 176 2.13 8.56 -10.61
CA THR A 176 2.78 7.74 -9.58
C THR A 176 2.52 8.31 -8.18
N PRO A 177 2.42 7.47 -7.14
CA PRO A 177 2.56 7.94 -5.77
C PRO A 177 3.94 8.55 -5.58
N VAL A 178 4.00 9.73 -4.96
CA VAL A 178 5.26 10.36 -4.59
C VAL A 178 5.45 10.19 -3.09
N THR A 179 6.56 9.59 -2.70
CA THR A 179 6.96 9.41 -1.31
C THR A 179 8.22 10.20 -1.02
N LEU A 180 8.21 11.03 0.02
CA LEU A 180 9.39 11.72 0.52
C LEU A 180 9.83 11.08 1.84
N THR A 181 11.14 11.01 2.06
CA THR A 181 11.72 10.51 3.32
C THR A 181 12.36 11.66 4.09
N TRP A 182 12.38 11.53 5.41
CA TRP A 182 13.05 12.50 6.28
C TRP A 182 13.92 11.79 7.31
N ASP A 183 14.86 12.55 7.84
CA ASP A 183 15.78 12.17 8.90
C ASP A 183 15.86 13.29 9.96
N PRO A 184 16.77 13.22 10.96
CA PRO A 184 16.86 14.26 11.98
C PRO A 184 17.24 15.65 11.41
N GLY A 185 17.95 15.69 10.28
CA GLY A 185 18.36 16.90 9.59
C GLY A 185 17.20 17.68 8.98
N SER A 186 16.12 16.99 8.60
CA SER A 186 14.88 17.61 8.08
C SER A 186 14.16 18.53 9.09
N ASN A 187 14.47 18.41 10.39
CA ASN A 187 13.97 19.26 11.47
C ASN A 187 12.42 19.39 11.52
N LEU A 188 11.71 18.27 11.33
CA LEU A 188 10.25 18.26 11.27
C LEU A 188 9.57 18.70 12.57
N ALA A 189 10.24 18.56 13.72
CA ALA A 189 9.73 19.05 15.00
C ALA A 189 9.56 20.58 14.97
N ALA A 190 10.53 21.32 14.42
CA ALA A 190 10.41 22.76 14.26
C ALA A 190 9.34 23.13 13.23
N LEU A 191 9.30 22.41 12.09
CA LEU A 191 8.33 22.67 11.02
C LEU A 191 6.88 22.49 11.48
N THR A 192 6.60 21.43 12.25
CA THR A 192 5.24 21.02 12.62
C THR A 192 4.84 21.42 14.05
N GLY A 193 5.71 22.10 14.80
CA GLY A 193 5.49 22.34 16.23
C GLY A 193 5.40 21.03 17.03
N SER A 194 6.19 20.04 16.67
CA SER A 194 6.20 18.67 17.22
C SER A 194 4.88 17.89 17.02
N LYS A 195 4.08 18.23 16.01
CA LYS A 195 2.82 17.57 15.68
C LYS A 195 2.94 16.85 14.33
N LEU A 196 3.41 15.61 14.35
CA LEU A 196 3.69 14.85 13.13
C LEU A 196 2.45 14.69 12.21
N ASN A 197 1.25 14.66 12.78
CA ASN A 197 -0.02 14.60 12.03
C ASN A 197 -0.29 15.86 11.18
N LEU A 198 0.39 16.98 11.42
CA LEU A 198 0.30 18.18 10.58
C LEU A 198 1.21 18.11 9.35
N LEU A 199 2.15 17.16 9.29
CA LEU A 199 3.05 17.00 8.16
C LEU A 199 2.27 16.70 6.87
N THR A 200 2.64 17.37 5.79
CA THR A 200 2.18 17.10 4.43
C THR A 200 3.33 17.27 3.44
N ILE A 201 3.22 16.63 2.30
CA ILE A 201 3.97 17.01 1.09
C ILE A 201 3.35 18.32 0.56
N ALA A 202 4.19 19.27 0.17
CA ALA A 202 3.80 20.45 -0.59
C ALA A 202 4.46 20.42 -1.97
N GLY A 203 3.73 20.88 -2.98
CA GLY A 203 4.22 21.04 -4.34
C GLY A 203 4.15 22.50 -4.79
N TRP A 204 5.17 22.98 -5.49
CA TRP A 204 5.15 24.32 -6.12
C TRP A 204 4.38 24.27 -7.43
N ASN A 205 3.20 24.90 -7.49
CA ASN A 205 2.32 24.84 -8.66
C ASN A 205 2.68 25.84 -9.78
N GLY A 206 3.79 26.56 -9.64
CA GLY A 206 4.21 27.66 -10.53
C GLY A 206 4.02 29.04 -9.92
N GLU A 207 3.17 29.19 -8.90
CA GLU A 207 2.86 30.46 -8.24
C GLU A 207 3.07 30.39 -6.72
N ARG A 208 2.68 29.27 -6.10
CA ARG A 208 2.75 29.06 -4.65
C ARG A 208 2.84 27.58 -4.27
N TRP A 209 3.28 27.33 -3.05
CA TRP A 209 3.21 26.02 -2.40
C TRP A 209 1.77 25.66 -2.08
N VAL A 210 1.33 24.49 -2.57
CA VAL A 210 0.02 23.91 -2.26
C VAL A 210 0.20 22.55 -1.61
N ALA A 211 -0.68 22.23 -0.66
CA ALA A 211 -0.68 20.93 -0.01
C ALA A 211 -1.01 19.83 -1.04
N ILE A 212 -0.16 18.82 -1.15
CA ILE A 212 -0.47 17.58 -1.86
C ILE A 212 -1.07 16.63 -0.81
N PRO A 213 -2.33 16.17 -0.99
CA PRO A 213 -2.93 15.21 -0.08
C PRO A 213 -2.01 14.01 0.10
N SER A 214 -1.52 13.84 1.32
CA SER A 214 -0.48 12.89 1.68
C SER A 214 -0.67 12.47 3.13
N ALA A 215 -0.08 11.34 3.51
CA ALA A 215 -0.08 10.95 4.91
C ALA A 215 1.11 10.06 5.24
N VAL A 216 1.57 10.22 6.48
CA VAL A 216 2.76 9.54 7.02
C VAL A 216 2.59 8.04 6.90
N ASP A 217 3.64 7.37 6.45
CA ASP A 217 3.71 5.92 6.36
C ASP A 217 4.03 5.37 7.75
N PHE A 218 3.25 4.42 8.26
CA PHE A 218 3.49 3.83 9.58
C PHE A 218 4.90 3.20 9.65
N THR A 219 5.19 2.35 8.67
CA THR A 219 6.54 1.89 8.36
C THR A 219 6.99 2.62 7.11
N SER A 220 8.05 3.39 7.23
CA SER A 220 8.62 4.13 6.10
C SER A 220 9.08 3.20 4.98
N VAL A 221 9.26 3.74 3.78
CA VAL A 221 9.84 3.02 2.63
C VAL A 221 11.27 2.52 2.88
N LEU A 222 11.94 3.00 3.94
CA LEU A 222 13.25 2.52 4.40
C LEU A 222 13.16 1.38 5.43
N GLY A 223 11.95 0.89 5.74
CA GLY A 223 11.71 -0.23 6.65
C GLY A 223 11.74 0.12 8.13
N ILE A 224 11.77 1.41 8.49
CA ILE A 224 11.76 1.90 9.87
C ILE A 224 10.43 2.56 10.25
N ALA A 225 10.03 2.48 11.52
CA ALA A 225 8.83 3.17 12.01
C ALA A 225 8.99 4.70 11.93
N SER A 226 7.99 5.37 11.34
CA SER A 226 8.01 6.83 11.19
C SER A 226 7.71 7.56 12.50
N ASN A 227 8.44 8.63 12.77
CA ASN A 227 8.29 9.53 13.91
C ASN A 227 8.86 10.92 13.55
N LEU A 228 8.84 11.88 14.48
CA LEU A 228 9.33 13.24 14.22
C LEU A 228 10.79 13.34 13.77
N SER A 229 11.63 12.34 14.04
CA SER A 229 13.05 12.37 13.71
C SER A 229 13.42 11.55 12.47
N LYS A 230 12.55 10.66 11.98
CA LYS A 230 12.81 9.86 10.77
C LYS A 230 11.55 9.18 10.27
N GLY A 231 11.42 9.00 8.96
CA GLY A 231 10.26 8.30 8.39
C GLY A 231 10.04 8.59 6.91
N SER A 232 8.83 8.28 6.43
CA SER A 232 8.37 8.69 5.10
C SER A 232 6.90 9.07 5.06
N ILE A 233 6.55 9.89 4.08
CA ILE A 233 5.20 10.38 3.82
C ILE A 233 4.90 10.20 2.34
N THR A 234 3.73 9.64 2.03
CA THR A 234 3.33 9.30 0.67
C THR A 234 2.06 10.04 0.26
N SER A 235 1.99 10.49 -0.99
CA SER A 235 0.77 11.07 -1.56
C SER A 235 -0.39 10.05 -1.52
N ILE A 236 -1.60 10.50 -1.16
CA ILE A 236 -2.78 9.64 -1.05
C ILE A 236 -3.21 9.13 -2.43
N MET A 237 -3.12 9.99 -3.44
CA MET A 237 -3.37 9.65 -4.83
C MET A 237 -2.06 9.69 -5.62
N ALA A 238 -1.98 8.87 -6.67
CA ALA A 238 -0.96 9.01 -7.68
C ALA A 238 -1.15 10.35 -8.41
N ILE A 239 -0.06 11.08 -8.62
CA ILE A 239 -0.03 12.37 -9.30
C ILE A 239 0.90 12.30 -10.52
N VAL A 240 0.75 13.22 -11.47
CA VAL A 240 1.75 13.39 -12.53
C VAL A 240 2.84 14.32 -11.99
N PRO A 241 4.10 13.87 -11.84
CA PRO A 241 5.11 14.70 -11.18
C PRO A 241 5.34 16.08 -11.82
N ASN A 242 5.23 16.19 -13.15
CA ASN A 242 5.35 17.48 -13.86
C ASN A 242 4.27 18.52 -13.51
N GLN A 243 3.25 18.19 -12.71
CA GLN A 243 2.28 19.16 -12.20
C GLN A 243 2.89 20.18 -11.24
N TYR A 244 4.03 19.84 -10.62
CA TYR A 244 4.73 20.70 -9.68
C TYR A 244 6.18 20.88 -10.11
N LYS A 245 6.77 22.04 -9.83
CA LYS A 245 8.18 22.35 -10.16
C LYS A 245 9.17 21.94 -9.07
N ALA A 246 8.67 21.74 -7.86
CA ALA A 246 9.44 21.31 -6.72
C ALA A 246 8.50 20.70 -5.69
N TYR A 247 9.05 19.83 -4.85
CA TYR A 247 8.38 19.16 -3.75
C TYR A 247 9.14 19.42 -2.47
N THR A 248 8.43 19.58 -1.35
CA THR A 248 9.06 19.72 -0.03
C THR A 248 8.09 19.29 1.08
N PHE A 249 8.55 19.34 2.32
CA PHE A 249 7.70 19.19 3.49
C PHE A 249 7.00 20.50 3.85
N ALA A 250 5.79 20.39 4.36
CA ALA A 250 5.07 21.51 4.94
C ALA A 250 4.27 21.07 6.17
N ALA A 251 3.92 22.03 7.01
CA ALA A 251 2.97 21.86 8.09
C ALA A 251 1.62 22.46 7.70
N ARG A 252 0.55 21.69 7.88
CA ARG A 252 -0.82 22.16 7.65
C ARG A 252 -1.28 23.07 8.78
N THR A 253 -2.15 24.01 8.45
CA THR A 253 -2.83 24.83 9.46
C THR A 253 -3.73 23.95 10.34
N GLU A 254 -3.63 24.11 11.66
CA GLU A 254 -4.50 23.40 12.59
C GLU A 254 -5.99 23.71 12.32
N ASN A 255 -6.84 22.69 12.34
CA ASN A 255 -8.27 22.77 12.02
C ASN A 255 -8.59 23.18 10.56
N TYR A 256 -7.63 23.04 9.63
CA TYR A 256 -7.93 23.18 8.22
C TYR A 256 -8.76 21.98 7.73
N PRO A 257 -9.90 22.18 7.04
CA PRO A 257 -10.73 21.10 6.51
C PRO A 257 -9.93 20.30 5.48
N GLY A 258 -9.36 19.17 5.91
CA GLY A 258 -8.41 18.40 5.09
C GLY A 258 -7.62 17.31 5.81
N SER A 259 -7.70 17.17 7.14
CA SER A 259 -7.13 15.99 7.81
C SER A 259 -7.97 14.75 7.50
N VAL A 260 -7.31 13.76 6.90
CA VAL A 260 -7.94 12.49 6.50
C VAL A 260 -7.57 11.44 7.53
N ILE A 261 -8.57 10.95 8.26
CA ILE A 261 -8.39 9.88 9.24
C ILE A 261 -8.33 8.54 8.51
N ARG A 262 -7.35 7.70 8.86
CA ARG A 262 -7.20 6.34 8.34
C ARG A 262 -7.76 5.31 9.30
N PHE A 263 -8.21 4.21 8.71
CA PHE A 263 -8.70 3.05 9.42
C PHE A 263 -8.42 1.78 8.59
N SER A 264 -8.33 0.66 9.29
CA SER A 264 -8.39 -0.68 8.73
C SER A 264 -9.80 -1.24 8.88
N ALA A 265 -10.18 -2.15 7.98
CA ALA A 265 -11.45 -2.88 8.05
C ALA A 265 -11.17 -4.33 7.65
N GLU A 266 -11.50 -5.27 8.53
CA GLU A 266 -11.20 -6.69 8.34
C GLU A 266 -12.45 -7.53 8.65
N PRO A 267 -12.70 -8.62 7.89
CA PRO A 267 -13.78 -9.54 8.21
C PRO A 267 -13.43 -10.37 9.45
N LYS A 268 -14.39 -10.55 10.37
CA LYS A 268 -14.28 -11.43 11.53
C LYS A 268 -15.65 -12.00 11.90
N ASP A 269 -15.79 -13.32 11.96
CA ASP A 269 -17.02 -13.99 12.43
C ASP A 269 -18.31 -13.46 11.76
N ASN A 270 -18.33 -13.36 10.42
CA ASN A 270 -19.42 -12.76 9.62
C ASN A 270 -19.69 -11.26 9.88
N THR A 271 -18.86 -10.58 10.67
CA THR A 271 -18.91 -9.13 10.94
C THR A 271 -17.73 -8.42 10.28
N ALA A 272 -17.80 -7.09 10.17
CA ALA A 272 -16.65 -6.28 9.78
C ALA A 272 -16.12 -5.53 11.01
N VAL A 273 -14.83 -5.70 11.30
CA VAL A 273 -14.14 -5.00 12.38
C VAL A 273 -13.33 -3.87 11.78
N LEU A 274 -13.73 -2.64 12.09
CA LEU A 274 -13.04 -1.43 11.71
C LEU A 274 -12.15 -0.99 12.86
N LYS A 275 -10.88 -0.68 12.61
CA LYS A 275 -9.97 -0.13 13.62
C LYS A 275 -9.40 1.20 13.13
N LEU A 276 -9.53 2.24 13.95
CA LEU A 276 -8.89 3.52 13.68
C LEU A 276 -7.41 3.40 13.99
N ASP A 277 -6.57 3.91 13.08
CA ASP A 277 -5.12 3.80 13.21
C ASP A 277 -4.54 4.81 14.23
N ASP A 278 -5.34 5.75 14.73
CA ASP A 278 -4.82 6.94 15.40
C ASP A 278 -4.96 6.94 16.94
N ARG A 279 -3.82 7.04 17.61
CA ARG A 279 -3.66 7.23 19.06
C ARG A 279 -3.46 8.69 19.45
N GLU A 280 -3.34 9.63 18.51
CA GLU A 280 -3.11 11.04 18.83
C GLU A 280 -4.21 11.95 18.27
N LYS A 281 -5.34 11.85 18.97
CA LYS A 281 -6.44 12.81 19.10
C LYS A 281 -7.14 13.20 17.80
N ALA A 282 -8.33 12.62 17.61
CA ALA A 282 -9.37 13.31 16.85
C ALA A 282 -9.57 14.70 17.47
N SER A 283 -9.17 15.72 16.72
CA SER A 283 -9.21 17.11 17.10
C SER A 283 -10.64 17.61 17.20
N THR A 284 -11.37 17.40 18.29
CA THR A 284 -12.72 18.00 18.49
C THR A 284 -13.79 17.70 17.43
N ASP A 285 -13.47 16.86 16.44
CA ASP A 285 -14.26 16.57 15.26
C ASP A 285 -15.15 15.35 15.51
N LEU A 286 -16.36 15.39 14.96
CA LEU A 286 -17.28 14.26 14.99
C LEU A 286 -16.88 13.28 13.88
N ILE A 287 -16.58 12.03 14.22
CA ILE A 287 -16.30 10.99 13.22
C ILE A 287 -17.57 10.17 13.04
N GLU A 288 -18.10 10.12 11.83
CA GLU A 288 -19.20 9.24 11.43
C GLU A 288 -18.65 8.07 10.62
N ILE A 289 -19.17 6.87 10.87
CA ILE A 289 -18.85 5.67 10.10
C ILE A 289 -19.98 5.45 9.12
N GLU A 290 -19.63 5.35 7.84
CA GLU A 290 -20.58 5.13 6.77
C GLU A 290 -20.27 3.81 6.04
N ARG A 291 -21.33 3.08 5.71
CA ARG A 291 -21.28 1.83 4.94
C ARG A 291 -22.08 1.95 3.65
N SER A 292 -21.59 1.33 2.59
CA SER A 292 -22.28 1.20 1.32
C SER A 292 -22.13 -0.22 0.76
N VAL A 293 -23.13 -0.68 0.02
CA VAL A 293 -23.06 -1.97 -0.72
C VAL A 293 -22.93 -1.76 -2.23
N LYS A 294 -22.98 -0.50 -2.69
CA LYS A 294 -22.93 -0.11 -4.12
C LYS A 294 -21.86 0.95 -4.43
N GLY A 295 -21.26 1.57 -3.41
CA GLY A 295 -20.34 2.69 -3.55
C GLY A 295 -21.00 4.06 -3.70
N THR A 296 -22.30 4.12 -3.99
CA THR A 296 -23.05 5.37 -4.20
C THR A 296 -23.96 5.75 -3.02
N ASP A 297 -24.63 4.77 -2.42
CA ASP A 297 -25.58 5.00 -1.33
C ASP A 297 -24.89 4.68 0.01
N TRP A 298 -24.66 5.70 0.84
CA TRP A 298 -23.91 5.57 2.10
C TRP A 298 -24.86 5.71 3.30
N GLU A 299 -24.92 4.68 4.13
CA GLU A 299 -25.68 4.64 5.36
C GLU A 299 -24.76 4.94 6.54
N LYS A 300 -25.16 5.85 7.43
CA LYS A 300 -24.46 6.09 8.70
C LYS A 300 -24.76 4.95 9.67
N ILE A 301 -23.72 4.19 10.02
CA ILE A 301 -23.84 3.00 10.89
C ILE A 301 -23.24 3.21 12.29
N GLY A 302 -22.45 4.28 12.49
CA GLY A 302 -21.83 4.57 13.77
C GLY A 302 -21.27 6.00 13.86
N ARG A 303 -20.83 6.39 15.05
CA ARG A 303 -20.09 7.63 15.28
C ARG A 303 -19.19 7.54 16.51
N PHE A 304 -18.12 8.31 16.54
CA PHE A 304 -17.27 8.55 17.72
C PHE A 304 -17.32 10.03 18.12
N GLU A 305 -17.47 10.32 19.40
CA GLU A 305 -17.39 11.68 19.95
C GLU A 305 -16.05 11.90 20.67
N ALA A 306 -15.44 13.07 20.45
CA ALA A 306 -14.08 13.37 20.87
C ALA A 306 -13.76 13.27 22.40
N PRO A 307 -14.70 13.42 23.36
CA PRO A 307 -14.39 13.26 24.79
C PRO A 307 -14.18 11.81 25.25
N ASP A 308 -14.66 10.81 24.50
CA ASP A 308 -14.49 9.39 24.82
C ASP A 308 -13.13 8.82 24.36
N LEU A 309 -12.25 9.70 23.85
CA LEU A 309 -10.96 9.37 23.23
C LEU A 309 -9.76 9.33 24.20
N ASN A 310 -9.98 9.24 25.51
CA ASN A 310 -8.90 9.25 26.52
C ASN A 310 -8.70 7.92 27.27
N SER A 311 -9.26 6.81 26.79
CA SER A 311 -9.02 5.51 27.42
C SER A 311 -9.16 4.34 26.44
N ALA A 312 -8.06 3.92 25.80
CA ALA A 312 -7.91 2.54 25.35
C ALA A 312 -6.46 2.22 24.98
N GLU A 313 -5.82 1.40 25.82
CA GLU A 313 -4.55 0.71 25.56
C GLU A 313 -4.57 -0.16 24.28
N ASN A 314 -5.72 -0.33 23.61
CA ASN A 314 -5.93 -1.23 22.47
C ASN A 314 -6.45 -0.57 21.17
N GLY A 315 -6.47 0.77 21.09
CA GLY A 315 -6.98 1.47 19.90
C GLY A 315 -8.50 1.42 19.76
N TYR A 316 -9.05 2.27 18.90
CA TYR A 316 -10.50 2.37 18.70
C TYR A 316 -10.96 1.35 17.68
N SER A 317 -11.99 0.56 18.04
CA SER A 317 -12.61 -0.39 17.13
C SER A 317 -14.11 -0.21 17.07
N PHE A 318 -14.68 -0.42 15.89
CA PHE A 318 -16.10 -0.49 15.64
C PHE A 318 -16.42 -1.82 14.96
N ILE A 319 -17.49 -2.49 15.39
CA ILE A 319 -17.93 -3.76 14.82
C ILE A 319 -19.25 -3.50 14.10
N ASP A 320 -19.27 -3.70 12.78
CA ASP A 320 -20.51 -3.83 12.03
C ASP A 320 -20.98 -5.28 12.10
N ASP A 321 -22.00 -5.55 12.92
CA ASP A 321 -22.65 -6.87 13.04
C ASP A 321 -23.80 -7.06 12.04
N LYS A 322 -24.18 -6.01 11.30
CA LYS A 322 -25.28 -5.99 10.33
C LYS A 322 -24.78 -6.03 8.89
N THR A 323 -23.59 -6.55 8.65
CA THR A 323 -23.01 -6.71 7.30
C THR A 323 -23.96 -7.46 6.36
N VAL A 324 -23.85 -7.18 5.07
CA VAL A 324 -24.50 -7.99 4.03
C VAL A 324 -23.55 -9.08 3.53
N ASN A 325 -24.10 -10.12 2.92
CA ASN A 325 -23.28 -11.11 2.21
C ASN A 325 -22.67 -10.47 0.95
N GLY A 326 -21.40 -10.74 0.69
CA GLY A 326 -20.64 -10.12 -0.38
C GLY A 326 -19.89 -8.87 0.07
N GLU A 327 -19.72 -7.91 -0.84
CA GLU A 327 -18.92 -6.72 -0.61
C GLU A 327 -19.64 -5.70 0.29
N ASN A 328 -18.92 -5.24 1.32
CA ASN A 328 -19.32 -4.14 2.18
C ASN A 328 -18.23 -3.07 2.12
N LEU A 329 -18.59 -1.86 1.70
CA LEU A 329 -17.68 -0.72 1.59
C LEU A 329 -17.84 0.18 2.80
N TYR A 330 -16.73 0.67 3.34
CA TYR A 330 -16.69 1.54 4.50
C TYR A 330 -15.90 2.80 4.22
N ARG A 331 -16.34 3.91 4.78
CA ARG A 331 -15.55 5.14 4.87
C ARG A 331 -15.86 5.85 6.18
N LEU A 332 -14.93 6.70 6.60
CA LEU A 332 -15.15 7.64 7.68
C LEU A 332 -15.51 8.99 7.08
N ARG A 333 -16.44 9.68 7.74
CA ARG A 333 -16.76 11.08 7.50
C ARG A 333 -16.40 11.87 8.74
N THR A 334 -15.38 12.71 8.62
CA THR A 334 -14.94 13.59 9.70
C THR A 334 -15.64 14.93 9.54
N VAL A 335 -16.42 15.35 10.53
CA VAL A 335 -17.16 16.61 10.52
C VAL A 335 -16.51 17.58 11.50
N ASN A 336 -16.01 18.69 10.95
CA ASN A 336 -15.38 19.74 11.74
C ASN A 336 -16.44 20.60 12.46
N ARG A 337 -16.03 21.32 13.51
CA ARG A 337 -16.92 22.24 14.25
C ARG A 337 -17.61 23.31 13.39
N ASN A 338 -17.01 23.69 12.26
CA ASN A 338 -17.58 24.65 11.32
C ASN A 338 -18.59 24.01 10.33
N GLY A 339 -18.90 22.71 10.48
CA GLY A 339 -19.85 21.98 9.63
C GLY A 339 -19.27 21.43 8.34
N THR A 340 -18.01 21.74 8.01
CA THR A 340 -17.32 21.13 6.86
C THR A 340 -16.98 19.66 7.16
N PHE A 341 -16.82 18.85 6.12
CA PHE A 341 -16.49 17.44 6.29
C PHE A 341 -15.47 16.93 5.27
N THR A 342 -14.69 15.94 5.67
CA THR A 342 -13.74 15.19 4.83
C THR A 342 -14.06 13.70 4.89
N TYR A 343 -13.75 12.98 3.81
CA TYR A 343 -13.90 11.52 3.76
C TYR A 343 -12.54 10.83 3.80
N SER A 344 -12.47 9.69 4.49
CA SER A 344 -11.37 8.75 4.35
C SER A 344 -11.35 8.07 2.98
N PRO A 345 -10.25 7.40 2.60
CA PRO A 345 -10.30 6.37 1.57
C PRO A 345 -11.35 5.31 1.92
N VAL A 346 -11.96 4.71 0.89
CA VAL A 346 -12.92 3.62 1.04
C VAL A 346 -12.16 2.31 1.31
N LYS A 347 -12.65 1.52 2.27
CA LYS A 347 -12.18 0.16 2.54
C LYS A 347 -13.26 -0.84 2.15
N SER A 348 -12.88 -1.90 1.43
CA SER A 348 -13.76 -3.00 1.07
C SER A 348 -13.53 -4.19 2.00
N VAL A 349 -14.61 -4.76 2.51
CA VAL A 349 -14.62 -6.00 3.28
C VAL A 349 -15.61 -6.95 2.62
N ILE A 350 -15.13 -8.12 2.20
CA ILE A 350 -15.97 -9.18 1.67
C ILE A 350 -16.39 -10.08 2.84
N ILE A 351 -17.69 -10.22 3.04
CA ILE A 351 -18.28 -11.09 4.06
C ILE A 351 -18.94 -12.27 3.37
N GLU A 352 -18.49 -13.47 3.67
CA GLU A 352 -19.06 -14.71 3.14
C GLU A 352 -19.93 -15.39 4.20
N LYS A 353 -21.19 -14.94 4.32
CA LYS A 353 -22.17 -15.61 5.18
C LYS A 353 -22.57 -16.92 4.51
N GLY A 354 -22.15 -18.06 5.05
CA GLY A 354 -22.58 -19.36 4.54
C GLY A 354 -24.09 -19.60 4.70
N LEU A 355 -24.57 -20.73 4.16
CA LEU A 355 -25.89 -21.26 4.48
C LEU A 355 -25.93 -21.75 5.95
N ASP A 356 -25.90 -20.83 6.91
CA ASP A 356 -25.82 -21.19 8.35
C ASP A 356 -27.11 -21.86 8.88
N GLU A 357 -28.18 -21.97 8.07
CA GLU A 357 -29.45 -22.57 8.49
C GLU A 357 -30.13 -23.32 7.34
N ILE A 358 -29.60 -24.51 7.00
CA ILE A 358 -30.35 -25.53 6.24
C ILE A 358 -31.19 -26.35 7.22
N SER A 359 -32.49 -26.35 7.02
CA SER A 359 -33.44 -27.15 7.80
C SER A 359 -34.16 -28.14 6.89
N VAL A 360 -34.60 -29.25 7.46
CA VAL A 360 -35.32 -30.30 6.75
C VAL A 360 -36.58 -30.67 7.51
N PHE A 361 -37.71 -30.79 6.81
CA PHE A 361 -38.97 -31.17 7.41
C PHE A 361 -39.91 -31.90 6.43
N PRO A 362 -40.79 -32.79 6.90
CA PRO A 362 -40.85 -33.30 8.27
C PRO A 362 -39.63 -34.17 8.62
N ASN A 363 -39.26 -34.25 9.89
CA ASN A 363 -38.24 -35.18 10.38
C ASN A 363 -38.74 -35.80 11.70
N PRO A 364 -39.12 -37.10 11.74
CA PRO A 364 -38.96 -38.09 10.67
C PRO A 364 -39.82 -37.85 9.42
N ALA A 365 -39.33 -38.29 8.25
CA ALA A 365 -40.00 -38.22 6.96
C ALA A 365 -40.46 -39.61 6.48
N SER A 366 -41.58 -39.70 5.77
CA SER A 366 -42.05 -40.95 5.14
C SER A 366 -41.61 -41.05 3.67
N ASP A 367 -42.13 -40.15 2.84
CA ASP A 367 -42.05 -40.23 1.37
C ASP A 367 -41.39 -38.98 0.77
N ARG A 368 -41.52 -37.84 1.45
CA ARG A 368 -40.99 -36.56 1.01
C ARG A 368 -40.28 -35.83 2.13
N LEU A 369 -39.21 -35.12 1.79
CA LEU A 369 -38.48 -34.25 2.68
C LEU A 369 -38.31 -32.89 2.02
N LYS A 370 -38.86 -31.84 2.63
CA LYS A 370 -38.62 -30.48 2.21
C LYS A 370 -37.31 -29.98 2.81
N VAL A 371 -36.42 -29.48 1.96
CA VAL A 371 -35.25 -28.72 2.38
C VAL A 371 -35.65 -27.26 2.42
N SER A 372 -35.28 -26.53 3.47
CA SER A 372 -35.62 -25.12 3.62
C SER A 372 -34.41 -24.31 4.02
N LEU A 373 -34.20 -23.24 3.27
CA LEU A 373 -33.22 -22.21 3.56
C LEU A 373 -33.91 -21.03 4.23
N LYS A 374 -33.29 -20.46 5.27
CA LYS A 374 -33.77 -19.21 5.89
C LYS A 374 -33.93 -18.07 4.89
N ASN A 375 -33.05 -17.99 3.89
CA ASN A 375 -33.17 -17.07 2.77
C ASN A 375 -33.42 -17.84 1.46
N LYS A 376 -34.67 -17.83 0.98
CA LYS A 376 -35.09 -18.52 -0.25
C LYS A 376 -34.37 -18.03 -1.50
N ALA A 377 -33.87 -16.78 -1.53
CA ALA A 377 -33.14 -16.27 -2.69
C ALA A 377 -31.83 -17.04 -2.97
N ARG A 378 -31.33 -17.82 -2.00
CA ARG A 378 -30.09 -18.60 -2.14
C ARG A 378 -30.26 -19.94 -2.85
N TRP A 379 -31.48 -20.35 -3.19
CA TRP A 379 -31.71 -21.58 -3.96
C TRP A 379 -30.98 -21.58 -5.30
N SER A 380 -30.83 -20.43 -5.95
CA SER A 380 -30.09 -20.30 -7.22
C SER A 380 -28.57 -20.43 -7.08
N GLN A 381 -28.05 -20.47 -5.84
CA GLN A 381 -26.61 -20.57 -5.55
C GLN A 381 -26.19 -22.00 -5.21
N ILE A 382 -27.14 -22.95 -5.14
CA ILE A 382 -26.84 -24.35 -4.87
C ILE A 382 -26.31 -24.99 -6.15
N GLU A 383 -25.13 -25.60 -6.06
CA GLU A 383 -24.52 -26.37 -7.13
C GLU A 383 -25.04 -27.82 -7.13
N SER A 384 -25.09 -28.47 -5.95
CA SER A 384 -25.51 -29.86 -5.86
C SER A 384 -26.02 -30.26 -4.47
N PHE A 385 -26.79 -31.36 -4.45
CA PHE A 385 -27.20 -32.08 -3.25
C PHE A 385 -26.53 -33.45 -3.22
N LYS A 386 -26.12 -33.89 -2.03
CA LYS A 386 -25.63 -35.24 -1.79
C LYS A 386 -26.35 -35.85 -0.59
N VAL A 387 -26.85 -37.08 -0.75
CA VAL A 387 -27.50 -37.84 0.33
C VAL A 387 -26.63 -39.05 0.67
N SER A 388 -26.33 -39.23 1.95
CA SER A 388 -25.57 -40.40 2.43
C SER A 388 -26.20 -41.01 3.67
N ASN A 389 -25.99 -42.30 3.89
CA ASN A 389 -26.33 -42.94 5.18
C ASN A 389 -25.23 -42.66 6.24
N VAL A 390 -25.47 -43.07 7.49
CA VAL A 390 -24.50 -42.93 8.60
C VAL A 390 -23.18 -43.71 8.39
N LYS A 391 -23.12 -44.61 7.40
CA LYS A 391 -21.89 -45.32 7.01
C LYS A 391 -21.11 -44.60 5.90
N GLY A 392 -21.56 -43.42 5.48
CA GLY A 392 -20.93 -42.62 4.42
C GLY A 392 -21.20 -43.12 3.00
N GLN A 393 -22.09 -44.10 2.82
CA GLN A 393 -22.46 -44.58 1.48
C GLN A 393 -23.29 -43.52 0.77
N ASP A 394 -22.89 -43.18 -0.46
CA ASP A 394 -23.61 -42.25 -1.33
C ASP A 394 -24.89 -42.89 -1.87
N LEU A 395 -26.03 -42.27 -1.59
CA LEU A 395 -27.37 -42.71 -1.97
C LEU A 395 -28.10 -41.64 -2.79
N THR A 396 -27.38 -40.63 -3.31
CA THR A 396 -27.96 -39.50 -4.04
C THR A 396 -28.79 -39.95 -5.23
N ASN A 397 -28.38 -41.02 -5.92
CA ASN A 397 -29.11 -41.58 -7.08
C ASN A 397 -30.48 -42.20 -6.73
N LEU A 398 -30.77 -42.42 -5.43
CA LEU A 398 -32.05 -42.96 -4.96
C LEU A 398 -33.05 -41.86 -4.61
N VAL A 399 -32.63 -40.60 -4.65
CA VAL A 399 -33.41 -39.43 -4.27
C VAL A 399 -33.54 -38.51 -5.49
N LYS A 400 -34.74 -37.98 -5.71
CA LYS A 400 -34.97 -36.96 -6.75
C LYS A 400 -35.29 -35.64 -6.08
N VAL A 401 -34.62 -34.57 -6.51
CA VAL A 401 -34.88 -33.20 -6.04
C VAL A 401 -35.75 -32.48 -7.06
N GLN A 402 -36.90 -31.97 -6.61
CA GLN A 402 -37.79 -31.13 -7.41
C GLN A 402 -38.44 -30.09 -6.50
N ASP A 403 -38.41 -28.81 -6.89
CA ASP A 403 -39.08 -27.71 -6.19
C ASP A 403 -38.87 -27.69 -4.67
N GLU A 404 -37.60 -27.74 -4.23
CA GLU A 404 -37.17 -27.76 -2.81
C GLU A 404 -37.52 -29.06 -2.04
N GLU A 405 -38.13 -30.05 -2.69
CA GLU A 405 -38.50 -31.34 -2.10
C GLU A 405 -37.63 -32.49 -2.61
N LEU A 406 -37.27 -33.40 -1.71
CA LEU A 406 -36.62 -34.67 -1.99
C LEU A 406 -37.67 -35.78 -1.94
N ASN A 407 -37.81 -36.54 -3.03
CA ASN A 407 -38.51 -37.81 -3.03
C ASN A 407 -37.61 -38.88 -2.40
N LEU A 408 -38.12 -39.54 -1.35
CA LEU A 408 -37.39 -40.51 -0.54
C LEU A 408 -37.77 -41.98 -0.83
N ASP A 409 -38.58 -42.27 -1.85
CA ASP A 409 -39.15 -43.61 -2.13
C ASP A 409 -38.08 -44.71 -2.18
N GLY A 410 -36.90 -44.40 -2.72
CA GLY A 410 -35.76 -45.30 -2.84
C GLY A 410 -34.97 -45.54 -1.54
N LEU A 411 -35.28 -44.84 -0.44
CA LEU A 411 -34.65 -45.02 0.85
C LEU A 411 -35.46 -45.96 1.75
N VAL A 412 -34.76 -46.71 2.61
CA VAL A 412 -35.35 -47.56 3.65
C VAL A 412 -35.40 -46.79 4.99
N ASN A 413 -36.10 -47.33 5.99
CA ASN A 413 -36.14 -46.71 7.31
C ASN A 413 -34.72 -46.61 7.90
N GLY A 414 -34.31 -45.42 8.36
CA GLY A 414 -32.96 -45.16 8.82
C GLY A 414 -32.60 -43.69 8.95
N THR A 415 -31.37 -43.41 9.40
CA THR A 415 -30.81 -42.05 9.52
C THR A 415 -29.92 -41.72 8.34
N TYR A 416 -30.09 -40.51 7.82
CA TYR A 416 -29.42 -40.00 6.62
C TYR A 416 -28.86 -38.60 6.86
N ILE A 417 -27.85 -38.24 6.10
CA ILE A 417 -27.24 -36.92 6.06
C ILE A 417 -27.44 -36.36 4.66
N ILE A 418 -27.98 -35.15 4.58
CA ILE A 418 -27.99 -34.36 3.35
C ILE A 418 -26.88 -33.32 3.43
N SER A 419 -26.09 -33.24 2.37
CA SER A 419 -25.06 -32.23 2.16
C SER A 419 -25.46 -31.36 0.98
N VAL A 420 -25.33 -30.05 1.14
CA VAL A 420 -25.66 -29.05 0.12
C VAL A 420 -24.38 -28.30 -0.21
N THR A 421 -23.97 -28.38 -1.47
CA THR A 421 -22.78 -27.69 -1.98
C THR A 421 -23.22 -26.44 -2.73
N GLU A 422 -22.67 -25.30 -2.35
CA GLU A 422 -22.88 -24.02 -3.03
C GLU A 422 -21.89 -23.86 -4.21
N GLN A 423 -22.20 -23.00 -5.18
CA GLN A 423 -21.30 -22.63 -6.28
C GLN A 423 -19.96 -22.04 -5.79
N SER A 424 -19.90 -21.54 -4.54
CA SER A 424 -18.67 -21.08 -3.89
C SER A 424 -17.77 -22.23 -3.41
N GLY A 425 -18.24 -23.48 -3.47
CA GLY A 425 -17.57 -24.65 -2.91
C GLY A 425 -17.83 -24.89 -1.42
N LYS A 426 -18.58 -24.00 -0.73
CA LYS A 426 -18.98 -24.22 0.67
C LYS A 426 -19.99 -25.37 0.76
N VAL A 427 -19.80 -26.26 1.74
CA VAL A 427 -20.69 -27.39 1.99
C VAL A 427 -21.37 -27.24 3.36
N SER A 428 -22.68 -27.43 3.38
CA SER A 428 -23.50 -27.43 4.60
C SER A 428 -24.18 -28.79 4.78
N HIS A 429 -24.35 -29.26 6.02
CA HIS A 429 -24.88 -30.59 6.30
C HIS A 429 -26.05 -30.53 7.28
N THR A 430 -27.06 -31.39 7.09
CA THR A 430 -28.08 -31.65 8.11
C THR A 430 -28.52 -33.11 8.08
N GLN A 431 -29.05 -33.59 9.20
CA GLN A 431 -29.48 -34.98 9.37
C GLN A 431 -31.01 -35.09 9.32
N PHE A 432 -31.49 -36.20 8.75
CA PHE A 432 -32.91 -36.55 8.78
C PHE A 432 -33.11 -38.06 8.98
N VAL A 433 -34.29 -38.43 9.47
CA VAL A 433 -34.71 -39.80 9.68
C VAL A 433 -35.82 -40.15 8.70
N VAL A 434 -35.72 -41.30 8.04
CA VAL A 434 -36.81 -41.91 7.27
C VAL A 434 -37.52 -42.92 8.15
N ALA A 435 -38.82 -42.77 8.33
CA ALA A 435 -39.68 -43.68 9.08
C ALA A 435 -41.04 -43.78 8.39
N ARG A 436 -41.31 -44.94 7.78
CA ARG A 436 -42.59 -45.32 7.16
C ARG A 436 -43.41 -46.25 8.04
#